data_AF-A0A2D5PR67-F1
#
_entry.id   AF-A0A2D5PR67-F1
#
_cell.length_a   1.000
_cell.length_b   1.000
_cell.length_c   1.000
_cell.angle_alpha   90.00
_cell.angle_beta   90.00
_cell.angle_gamma   90.00
#
_symmetry.space_group_name_H-M   'P 1'
#
loop_
_entity.id
_entity.type
_entity.pdbx_description
1 polymer ?
#
loop_
_entity_poly.entity_id
_entity_poly.type
_entity_poly.pdbx_seq_one_letter_code
_entity_poly.pdbx_strand_id
1 'polypeptide(L)'
;MYNWNSSSTLATLLALLIISPIAAIFYSAFLGDTSLWPHLFSTVLPRYVYNTIVLMIGVGLLSIIFGVSSAWVVTRYNFYGKNFFEWALLLPAAVPAYIIAYTYTDFLEYAGPFQKFLRQLFNWSSPNDYWFPEIRSMGGAILVMSCVLYPYIYMMTRASFLTVPLSYYQTSLIYGRNSFFSVA
;
A
#
# COMPACT_ATOMS: atom_id res chain seq x y z
N MET A 1 29.34 27.85 14.12
CA MET A 1 28.26 28.85 14.24
C MET A 1 27.26 28.57 13.13
N TYR A 2 26.02 28.20 13.45
CA TYR A 2 24.97 28.01 12.44
C TYR A 2 24.64 29.38 11.83
N ASN A 3 25.03 29.62 10.58
CA ASN A 3 24.66 30.84 9.86
C ASN A 3 23.20 30.73 9.44
N TRP A 4 22.30 31.22 10.30
CA TRP A 4 20.90 31.39 9.94
C TRP A 4 20.80 32.39 8.80
N ASN A 5 20.48 31.90 7.61
CA ASN A 5 20.14 32.73 6.46
C ASN A 5 18.61 32.92 6.38
N SER A 6 18.14 33.87 5.57
CA SER A 6 16.71 34.18 5.44
C SER A 6 15.86 32.98 4.97
N SER A 7 16.47 32.02 4.27
CA SER A 7 15.79 30.77 3.87
C SER A 7 15.58 29.82 5.04
N SER A 8 16.55 29.71 5.95
CA SER A 8 16.45 28.88 7.16
C SER A 8 15.44 29.42 8.17
N THR A 9 15.33 30.75 8.30
CA THR A 9 14.28 31.39 9.12
C THR A 9 12.89 31.13 8.55
N LEU A 10 12.71 31.31 7.23
CA LEU A 10 11.45 31.02 6.56
C LEU A 10 11.04 29.54 6.67
N ALA A 11 11.99 28.62 6.44
CA ALA A 11 11.75 27.19 6.58
C ALA A 11 11.30 26.82 8.01
N THR A 12 11.93 27.43 9.03
CA THR A 12 11.56 27.20 10.43
C THR A 12 10.15 27.73 10.74
N LEU A 13 9.80 28.92 10.25
CA LEU A 13 8.45 29.48 10.44
C LEU A 13 7.38 28.60 9.77
N LEU A 14 7.64 28.12 8.55
CA LEU A 14 6.74 27.21 7.86
C LEU A 14 6.62 25.86 8.58
N ALA A 15 7.73 25.31 9.09
CA ALA A 15 7.71 24.08 9.88
C ALA A 15 6.86 24.24 11.15
N LEU A 16 7.02 25.36 11.87
CA LEU A 16 6.20 25.68 13.05
C LEU A 16 4.72 25.82 12.71
N LEU A 17 4.40 26.50 11.59
CA LEU A 17 3.02 26.64 11.12
C LEU A 17 2.40 25.26 10.81
N ILE A 18 3.13 24.37 10.14
CA ILE A 18 2.68 23.02 9.78
C ILE A 18 2.52 22.13 11.02
N ILE A 19 3.40 22.27 12.02
CA ILE A 19 3.33 21.52 13.28
C ILE A 19 2.22 22.04 14.20
N SER A 20 1.86 23.33 14.11
CA SER A 20 0.89 23.96 15.00
C SER A 20 -0.46 23.22 15.16
N PRO A 21 -1.13 22.69 14.10
CA PRO A 21 -2.36 21.91 14.28
C PRO A 21 -2.13 20.59 15.05
N ILE A 22 -0.96 19.95 14.87
CA ILE A 22 -0.62 18.73 15.62
C ILE A 22 -0.43 19.08 17.10
N ALA A 23 0.31 20.15 17.39
CA ALA A 23 0.47 20.65 18.77
C ALA A 23 -0.87 21.05 19.39
N ALA A 24 -1.76 21.66 18.62
CA ALA A 24 -3.12 21.99 19.06
C ALA A 24 -3.93 20.75 19.43
N ILE A 25 -3.83 19.65 18.69
CA ILE A 25 -4.50 18.38 19.05
C ILE A 25 -4.02 17.86 20.41
N PHE A 26 -2.71 17.86 20.65
CA PHE A 26 -2.17 17.46 21.96
C PHE A 26 -2.66 18.38 23.08
N TYR A 27 -2.63 19.70 22.86
CA TYR A 27 -3.14 20.67 23.82
C TYR A 27 -4.63 20.46 24.12
N SER A 28 -5.46 20.30 23.10
CA SER A 28 -6.90 20.03 23.23
C SER A 28 -7.19 18.71 23.93
N ALA A 29 -6.35 17.69 23.79
CA ALA A 29 -6.53 16.41 24.47
C ALA A 29 -6.46 16.53 26.00
N PHE A 30 -5.67 17.46 26.54
CA PHE A 30 -5.58 17.72 27.99
C PHE A 30 -6.69 18.64 28.51
N LEU A 31 -7.36 19.40 27.63
CA LEU A 31 -8.50 20.25 28.00
C LEU A 31 -9.81 19.46 28.13
N GLY A 32 -9.88 18.26 27.55
CA GLY A 32 -11.05 17.39 27.61
C GLY A 32 -11.20 16.63 28.93
N ASP A 33 -12.26 15.82 29.03
CA ASP A 33 -12.50 14.96 30.18
C ASP A 33 -11.52 13.77 30.19
N THR A 34 -10.51 13.84 31.06
CA THR A 34 -9.48 12.81 31.20
C THR A 34 -9.98 11.55 31.93
N SER A 35 -11.17 11.59 32.55
CA SER A 35 -11.76 10.42 33.20
C SER A 35 -12.15 9.31 32.21
N LEU A 36 -12.30 9.65 30.94
CA LEU A 36 -12.59 8.70 29.86
C LEU A 36 -11.36 7.91 29.39
N TRP A 37 -10.14 8.38 29.72
CA TRP A 37 -8.91 7.76 29.21
C TRP A 37 -8.79 6.28 29.60
N PRO A 38 -8.97 5.87 30.88
CA PRO A 38 -8.90 4.46 31.25
C PRO A 38 -9.89 3.59 30.47
N HIS A 39 -11.08 4.11 30.16
CA HIS A 39 -12.07 3.40 29.36
C HIS A 39 -11.60 3.25 27.90
N LEU A 40 -11.03 4.29 27.30
CA LEU A 40 -10.48 4.22 25.93
C LEU A 40 -9.30 3.24 25.84
N PHE A 41 -8.39 3.29 26.81
CA PHE A 41 -7.23 2.38 26.89
C PHE A 41 -7.63 0.92 27.11
N SER A 42 -8.76 0.65 27.79
CA SER A 42 -9.23 -0.72 28.05
C SER A 42 -10.16 -1.29 26.98
N THR A 43 -10.76 -0.46 26.11
CA THR A 43 -11.75 -0.91 25.13
C THR A 43 -11.28 -0.78 23.68
N VAL A 44 -11.13 0.45 23.19
CA VAL A 44 -10.96 0.73 21.76
C VAL A 44 -9.51 0.78 21.32
N LEU A 45 -8.62 1.35 22.15
CA LEU A 45 -7.24 1.60 21.74
C LEU A 45 -6.47 0.30 21.43
N PRO A 46 -6.53 -0.76 22.27
CA PRO A 46 -5.83 -2.01 21.96
C PRO A 46 -6.30 -2.63 20.64
N ARG A 47 -7.60 -2.57 20.36
CA ARG A 47 -8.19 -3.07 19.12
C ARG A 47 -7.69 -2.28 17.91
N TYR A 48 -7.63 -0.96 17.98
CA TYR A 48 -7.11 -0.12 16.90
C TYR A 48 -5.64 -0.35 16.65
N VAL A 49 -4.83 -0.41 17.70
CA VAL A 49 -3.39 -0.69 17.59
C VAL A 49 -3.16 -2.06 16.97
N TYR A 50 -3.83 -3.10 17.47
CA TYR A 50 -3.72 -4.45 16.93
C TYR A 50 -4.10 -4.50 15.45
N ASN A 51 -5.27 -3.98 15.09
CA ASN A 51 -5.73 -3.97 13.70
C ASN A 51 -4.78 -3.19 12.79
N THR A 52 -4.22 -2.07 13.27
CA THR A 52 -3.28 -1.26 12.50
C THR A 52 -1.98 -2.00 12.25
N ILE A 53 -1.44 -2.68 13.27
CA ILE A 53 -0.21 -3.49 13.12
C ILE A 53 -0.43 -4.63 12.13
N VAL A 54 -1.56 -5.35 12.23
CA VAL A 54 -1.90 -6.43 11.30
C VAL A 54 -2.05 -5.90 9.88
N LEU A 55 -2.73 -4.76 9.69
CA LEU A 55 -2.83 -4.09 8.39
C LEU A 55 -1.46 -3.70 7.85
N MET A 56 -0.62 -3.03 8.64
CA MET A 56 0.70 -2.58 8.21
C MET A 56 1.58 -3.75 7.76
N ILE A 57 1.62 -4.83 8.53
CA ILE A 57 2.40 -6.02 8.20
C ILE A 57 1.85 -6.70 6.94
N GLY A 58 0.54 -6.96 6.90
CA GLY A 58 -0.09 -7.63 5.76
C GLY A 58 0.05 -6.83 4.47
N VAL A 59 -0.24 -5.54 4.52
CA VAL A 59 -0.11 -4.63 3.37
C VAL A 59 1.34 -4.52 2.94
N GLY A 60 2.28 -4.38 3.88
CA GLY A 60 3.71 -4.30 3.59
C GLY A 60 4.21 -5.55 2.86
N LEU A 61 3.90 -6.74 3.38
CA LEU A 61 4.31 -8.01 2.78
C LEU A 61 3.75 -8.20 1.37
N LEU A 62 2.44 -8.01 1.17
CA LEU A 62 1.83 -8.16 -0.16
C LEU A 62 2.31 -7.08 -1.14
N SER A 63 2.50 -5.84 -0.68
CA SER A 63 3.04 -4.77 -1.53
C SER A 63 4.47 -5.08 -1.97
N ILE A 64 5.29 -5.66 -1.09
CA ILE A 64 6.65 -6.12 -1.44
C ILE A 64 6.56 -7.21 -2.50
N ILE A 65 5.70 -8.22 -2.29
CA ILE A 65 5.53 -9.32 -3.25
C ILE A 65 5.13 -8.78 -4.62
N PHE A 66 4.11 -7.92 -4.70
CA PHE A 66 3.65 -7.34 -5.96
C PHE A 66 4.68 -6.40 -6.57
N GLY A 67 5.25 -5.49 -5.78
CA GLY A 67 6.19 -4.48 -6.25
C GLY A 67 7.50 -5.07 -6.75
N VAL A 68 8.11 -5.97 -5.97
CA VAL A 68 9.41 -6.58 -6.32
C VAL A 68 9.27 -7.54 -7.50
N SER A 69 8.24 -8.40 -7.50
CA SER A 69 8.06 -9.36 -8.60
C SER A 69 7.76 -8.66 -9.93
N SER A 70 6.88 -7.66 -9.94
CA SER A 70 6.57 -6.90 -11.16
C SER A 70 7.77 -6.07 -11.63
N ALA A 71 8.51 -5.44 -10.72
CA ALA A 71 9.73 -4.70 -11.05
C ALA A 71 10.79 -5.61 -11.67
N TRP A 72 10.96 -6.82 -11.12
CA TRP A 72 11.91 -7.80 -11.64
C TRP A 72 11.52 -8.23 -13.05
N VAL A 73 10.26 -8.62 -13.26
CA VAL A 73 9.79 -9.11 -14.57
C VAL A 73 9.98 -8.05 -15.65
N VAL A 74 9.53 -6.82 -15.38
CA VAL A 74 9.57 -5.73 -16.35
C VAL A 74 11.00 -5.24 -16.62
N THR A 75 11.87 -5.27 -15.63
CA THR A 75 13.27 -4.84 -15.80
C THR A 75 14.10 -5.91 -16.51
N ARG A 76 13.95 -7.18 -16.11
CA ARG A 76 14.85 -8.26 -16.53
C ARG A 76 14.49 -8.90 -17.86
N TYR A 77 13.20 -9.00 -18.19
CA TYR A 77 12.74 -9.68 -19.39
C TYR A 77 12.29 -8.69 -20.47
N ASN A 78 12.41 -9.11 -21.73
CA ASN A 78 11.89 -8.38 -22.88
C ASN A 78 10.74 -9.19 -23.50
N PHE A 79 9.51 -8.77 -23.25
CA PHE A 79 8.29 -9.43 -23.70
C PHE A 79 7.38 -8.44 -24.44
N TYR A 80 6.47 -8.97 -25.26
CA TYR A 80 5.51 -8.16 -26.01
C TYR A 80 4.60 -7.38 -25.04
N GLY A 81 4.57 -6.05 -25.16
CA GLY A 81 3.81 -5.18 -24.27
C GLY A 81 4.58 -4.66 -23.04
N LYS A 82 5.88 -4.95 -22.89
CA LYS A 82 6.71 -4.43 -21.79
C LYS A 82 6.52 -2.92 -21.55
N ASN A 83 6.63 -2.12 -22.61
CA ASN A 83 6.53 -0.66 -22.52
C ASN A 83 5.17 -0.20 -21.98
N PHE A 84 4.09 -0.96 -22.22
CA PHE A 84 2.78 -0.66 -21.65
C PHE A 84 2.77 -0.94 -20.14
N PHE A 85 3.23 -2.12 -19.71
CA PHE A 85 3.27 -2.48 -18.29
C PHE A 85 4.21 -1.60 -17.48
N GLU A 86 5.30 -1.10 -18.08
CA GLU A 86 6.27 -0.24 -17.40
C GLU A 86 5.64 0.96 -16.69
N TRP A 87 4.71 1.65 -17.36
CA TRP A 87 3.98 2.80 -16.80
C TRP A 87 2.60 2.42 -16.26
N ALA A 88 1.92 1.41 -16.84
CA ALA A 88 0.59 1.01 -16.38
C ALA A 88 0.60 0.51 -14.92
N LEU A 89 1.68 -0.14 -14.49
CA LEU A 89 1.88 -0.57 -13.09
C LEU A 89 1.98 0.61 -12.11
N LEU A 90 2.18 1.84 -12.59
CA LEU A 90 2.20 3.05 -11.76
C LEU A 90 0.82 3.66 -11.56
N LEU A 91 -0.14 3.34 -12.44
CA LEU A 91 -1.47 3.96 -12.45
C LEU A 91 -2.25 3.85 -11.13
N PRO A 92 -2.20 2.73 -10.38
CA PRO A 92 -2.95 2.63 -9.13
C PRO A 92 -2.57 3.72 -8.11
N ALA A 93 -1.31 4.18 -8.11
CA ALA A 93 -0.86 5.24 -7.20
C ALA A 93 -1.37 6.64 -7.58
N ALA A 94 -1.93 6.83 -8.78
CA ALA A 94 -2.52 8.10 -9.20
C ALA A 94 -3.92 8.32 -8.61
N VAL A 95 -4.59 7.27 -8.15
CA VAL A 95 -5.94 7.36 -7.60
C VAL A 95 -5.86 7.41 -6.07
N PRO A 96 -6.58 8.33 -5.40
CA PRO A 96 -6.64 8.36 -3.95
C PRO A 96 -7.10 7.02 -3.35
N ALA A 97 -6.38 6.56 -2.32
CA ALA A 97 -6.63 5.25 -1.71
C ALA A 97 -8.07 5.06 -1.23
N TYR A 98 -8.70 6.11 -0.68
CA TYR A 98 -10.09 6.04 -0.23
C TYR A 98 -11.08 5.82 -1.39
N ILE A 99 -10.82 6.41 -2.57
CA ILE A 99 -11.66 6.23 -3.77
C ILE A 99 -11.55 4.79 -4.26
N ILE A 100 -10.33 4.25 -4.28
CA ILE A 100 -10.12 2.84 -4.64
C ILE A 100 -10.87 1.93 -3.66
N ALA A 101 -10.73 2.17 -2.35
CA ALA A 101 -11.37 1.35 -1.34
C ALA A 101 -12.91 1.29 -1.52
N TYR A 102 -13.56 2.44 -1.73
CA TYR A 102 -15.00 2.48 -1.99
C TYR A 102 -15.36 1.82 -3.32
N THR A 103 -14.67 2.17 -4.40
CA THR A 103 -14.95 1.60 -5.74
C THR A 103 -14.84 0.08 -5.74
N TYR A 104 -13.81 -0.49 -5.12
CA TYR A 104 -13.65 -1.96 -5.05
C TYR A 104 -14.67 -2.59 -4.11
N THR A 105 -15.01 -1.93 -3.01
CA THR A 105 -16.06 -2.41 -2.10
C THR A 105 -17.40 -2.49 -2.83
N ASP A 106 -17.82 -1.42 -3.48
CA ASP A 106 -19.09 -1.34 -4.21
C ASP A 106 -19.11 -2.29 -5.43
N PHE A 107 -17.95 -2.51 -6.06
CA PHE A 107 -17.84 -3.43 -7.18
C PHE A 107 -17.98 -4.90 -6.75
N LEU A 108 -17.35 -5.27 -5.63
CA LEU A 108 -17.22 -6.65 -5.16
C LEU A 108 -18.21 -7.04 -4.07
N GLU A 109 -18.99 -6.11 -3.50
CA GLU A 109 -20.01 -6.44 -2.52
C GLU A 109 -21.14 -7.28 -3.12
N TYR A 110 -22.00 -7.84 -2.26
CA TYR A 110 -23.10 -8.70 -2.69
C TYR A 110 -24.07 -8.01 -3.67
N ALA A 111 -24.35 -6.73 -3.45
CA ALA A 111 -25.16 -5.91 -4.35
C ALA A 111 -24.38 -5.37 -5.56
N GLY A 112 -23.07 -5.61 -5.60
CA GLY A 112 -22.16 -5.10 -6.62
C GLY A 112 -22.37 -5.75 -7.98
N PRO A 113 -21.96 -5.06 -9.06
CA PRO A 113 -22.10 -5.54 -10.43
C PRO A 113 -21.39 -6.88 -10.67
N PHE A 114 -20.23 -7.11 -10.05
CA PHE A 114 -19.47 -8.35 -10.24
C PHE A 114 -20.21 -9.57 -9.71
N GLN A 115 -20.69 -9.51 -8.47
CA GLN A 115 -21.46 -10.60 -7.89
C GLN A 115 -22.83 -10.77 -8.58
N LYS A 116 -23.49 -9.67 -8.97
CA LYS A 116 -24.73 -9.73 -9.78
C LYS A 116 -24.52 -10.49 -11.10
N PHE A 117 -23.43 -10.19 -11.80
CA PHE A 117 -23.07 -10.87 -13.04
C PHE A 117 -22.84 -12.37 -12.83
N LEU A 118 -22.08 -12.74 -11.79
CA LEU A 118 -21.86 -14.16 -11.45
C LEU A 118 -23.18 -14.89 -11.14
N ARG A 119 -24.06 -14.26 -10.35
CA ARG A 119 -25.37 -14.85 -10.03
C ARG A 119 -26.22 -15.07 -11.27
N GLN A 120 -26.21 -14.13 -12.22
CA GLN A 120 -26.93 -14.29 -13.49
C GLN A 120 -26.33 -15.41 -14.35
N LEU A 121 -25.00 -15.53 -14.41
CA LEU A 121 -24.32 -16.56 -15.20
C LEU A 121 -24.63 -17.98 -14.69
N PHE A 122 -24.66 -18.15 -13.37
CA PHE A 122 -24.83 -19.46 -12.73
C PHE A 122 -26.26 -19.73 -12.23
N ASN A 123 -27.21 -18.81 -12.50
CA ASN A 123 -28.59 -18.85 -11.99
C ASN A 123 -28.67 -18.99 -10.45
N TRP A 124 -27.75 -18.36 -9.72
CA TRP A 124 -27.79 -18.30 -8.26
C TRP A 124 -28.83 -17.28 -7.82
N SER A 125 -29.66 -17.69 -6.86
CA SER A 125 -30.81 -16.93 -6.37
C SER A 125 -30.58 -16.40 -4.95
N SER A 126 -29.75 -17.11 -4.18
CA SER A 126 -29.51 -16.88 -2.76
C SER A 126 -28.02 -16.68 -2.47
N PRO A 127 -27.66 -15.89 -1.43
CA PRO A 127 -26.29 -15.82 -0.92
C PRO A 127 -25.75 -17.19 -0.47
N ASN A 128 -26.62 -18.16 -0.17
CA ASN A 128 -26.20 -19.51 0.25
C ASN A 128 -25.79 -20.41 -0.93
N ASP A 129 -26.05 -20.00 -2.16
CA ASP A 129 -25.76 -20.81 -3.35
C ASP A 129 -24.27 -20.78 -3.71
N TYR A 130 -23.52 -19.79 -3.21
CA TYR A 130 -22.10 -19.61 -3.46
C TYR A 130 -21.39 -18.92 -2.30
N TRP A 131 -20.09 -19.19 -2.16
CA TRP A 131 -19.25 -18.46 -1.22
C TRP A 131 -18.49 -17.36 -1.94
N PHE A 132 -18.46 -16.16 -1.36
CA PHE A 132 -17.68 -15.03 -1.85
C PHE A 132 -16.89 -14.37 -0.71
N PRO A 133 -15.60 -14.02 -0.90
CA PRO A 133 -14.82 -13.36 0.13
C PRO A 133 -15.44 -12.02 0.55
N GLU A 134 -15.61 -11.80 1.85
CA GLU A 134 -16.07 -10.51 2.35
C GLU A 134 -15.00 -9.43 2.11
N ILE A 135 -15.28 -8.49 1.22
CA ILE A 135 -14.33 -7.42 0.88
C ILE A 135 -14.13 -6.43 2.03
N ARG A 136 -15.16 -6.21 2.86
CA ARG A 136 -15.12 -5.36 4.06
C ARG A 136 -14.54 -6.10 5.28
N SER A 137 -13.51 -6.89 5.04
CA SER A 137 -12.79 -7.67 6.06
C SER A 137 -11.33 -7.22 6.18
N MET A 138 -10.63 -7.69 7.20
CA MET A 138 -9.19 -7.45 7.38
C MET A 138 -8.39 -7.91 6.15
N GLY A 139 -8.66 -9.11 5.64
CA GLY A 139 -7.97 -9.66 4.48
C GLY A 139 -8.28 -8.88 3.20
N GLY A 140 -9.54 -8.49 3.00
CA GLY A 140 -9.95 -7.64 1.87
C GLY A 140 -9.27 -6.27 1.90
N ALA A 141 -9.21 -5.63 3.08
CA ALA A 141 -8.51 -4.38 3.27
C ALA A 141 -7.00 -4.50 2.97
N ILE A 142 -6.35 -5.57 3.46
CA ILE A 142 -4.93 -5.85 3.16
C ILE A 142 -4.72 -5.95 1.64
N LEU A 143 -5.54 -6.75 0.94
CA LEU A 143 -5.41 -6.97 -0.49
C LEU A 143 -5.62 -5.69 -1.30
N VAL A 144 -6.72 -4.95 -1.04
CA VAL A 144 -7.05 -3.73 -1.79
C VAL A 144 -5.97 -2.67 -1.55
N MET A 145 -5.56 -2.44 -0.30
CA MET A 145 -4.52 -1.47 0.02
C MET A 145 -3.18 -1.84 -0.62
N SER A 146 -2.81 -3.13 -0.66
CA SER A 146 -1.60 -3.57 -1.37
C SER A 146 -1.66 -3.31 -2.86
N CYS A 147 -2.81 -3.52 -3.51
CA CYS A 147 -3.00 -3.20 -4.93
C CYS A 147 -2.84 -1.69 -5.22
N VAL A 148 -3.12 -0.82 -4.25
CA VAL A 148 -2.93 0.64 -4.39
C VAL A 148 -1.50 1.05 -4.10
N LEU A 149 -0.86 0.43 -3.10
CA LEU A 149 0.40 0.89 -2.53
C LEU A 149 1.64 0.18 -3.09
N TYR A 150 1.50 -0.98 -3.75
CA TYR A 150 2.64 -1.64 -4.40
C TYR A 150 3.40 -0.78 -5.41
N PRO A 151 2.80 0.20 -6.14
CA PRO A 151 3.55 0.99 -7.12
C PRO A 151 4.70 1.79 -6.51
N TYR A 152 4.58 2.20 -5.24
CA TYR A 152 5.68 2.87 -4.53
C TYR A 152 6.91 1.96 -4.40
N ILE A 153 6.68 0.68 -4.07
CA ILE A 153 7.74 -0.33 -3.98
C ILE A 153 8.26 -0.67 -5.38
N TYR A 154 7.36 -0.89 -6.34
CA TYR A 154 7.73 -1.14 -7.75
C TYR A 154 8.67 -0.06 -8.29
N MET A 155 8.38 1.23 -8.07
CA MET A 155 9.23 2.33 -8.53
C MET A 155 10.63 2.28 -7.93
N MET A 156 10.72 2.14 -6.60
CA MET A 156 12.01 2.10 -5.90
C MET A 156 12.82 0.86 -6.30
N THR A 157 12.16 -0.30 -6.32
CA THR A 157 12.81 -1.56 -6.68
C THR A 157 13.26 -1.57 -8.15
N ARG A 158 12.44 -1.08 -9.08
CA ARG A 158 12.81 -0.96 -10.50
C ARG A 158 13.99 -0.02 -10.69
N ALA A 159 13.99 1.12 -10.01
CA ALA A 159 15.13 2.05 -10.05
C ALA A 159 16.41 1.37 -9.57
N SER A 160 16.34 0.56 -8.51
CA SER A 160 17.47 -0.23 -8.02
C SER A 160 17.93 -1.29 -9.02
N PHE A 161 17.02 -2.08 -9.61
CA PHE A 161 17.40 -3.12 -10.58
C PHE A 161 18.06 -2.55 -11.84
N LEU A 162 17.68 -1.35 -12.26
CA LEU A 162 18.27 -0.69 -13.43
C LEU A 162 19.71 -0.19 -13.19
N THR A 163 20.13 0.02 -11.94
CA THR A 163 21.50 0.46 -11.64
C THR A 163 22.49 -0.69 -11.52
N VAL A 164 22.02 -1.94 -11.41
CA VAL A 164 22.88 -3.13 -11.28
C VAL A 164 23.54 -3.47 -12.62
N PRO A 165 24.88 -3.54 -12.71
CA PRO A 165 25.57 -3.87 -13.96
C PRO A 165 25.29 -5.30 -14.44
N LEU A 166 25.21 -5.47 -15.77
CA LEU A 166 24.93 -6.77 -16.40
C LEU A 166 25.96 -7.86 -16.05
N SER A 167 27.21 -7.47 -15.78
CA SER A 167 28.30 -8.39 -15.43
C SER A 167 28.03 -9.20 -14.17
N TYR A 168 27.32 -8.65 -13.18
CA TYR A 168 26.93 -9.38 -11.96
C TYR A 168 25.96 -10.52 -12.30
N TYR A 169 24.95 -10.25 -13.13
CA TYR A 169 24.01 -11.26 -13.59
C TYR A 169 24.67 -12.35 -14.45
N GLN A 170 25.61 -11.98 -15.32
CA GLN A 170 26.37 -12.95 -16.12
C GLN A 170 27.24 -13.84 -15.22
N THR A 171 27.90 -13.25 -14.22
CA THR A 171 28.71 -13.99 -13.26
C THR A 171 27.87 -14.99 -12.48
N SER A 172 26.67 -14.61 -12.01
CA SER A 172 25.79 -15.54 -11.31
C SER A 172 25.41 -16.75 -12.17
N LEU A 173 25.15 -16.54 -13.45
CA LEU A 173 24.80 -17.60 -14.40
C LEU A 173 25.99 -18.55 -14.64
N ILE A 174 27.20 -18.02 -14.76
CA ILE A 174 28.43 -18.84 -14.90
C ILE A 174 28.62 -19.77 -13.68
N TYR A 175 28.34 -19.27 -12.47
CA TYR A 175 28.41 -20.07 -11.25
C TYR A 175 27.16 -20.93 -10.99
N GLY A 176 26.21 -20.99 -11.93
CA GLY A 176 24.97 -21.77 -11.78
C GLY A 176 24.05 -21.29 -10.65
N ARG A 177 24.15 -20.02 -10.25
CA ARG A 177 23.32 -19.42 -9.18
C ARG A 177 22.12 -18.68 -9.74
N ASN A 178 21.04 -18.68 -8.95
CA ASN A 178 19.82 -17.96 -9.28
C ASN A 178 20.06 -16.44 -9.24
N SER A 179 20.00 -15.79 -10.40
CA SER A 179 20.24 -14.36 -10.57
C SER A 179 19.34 -13.45 -9.71
N PHE A 180 18.12 -13.88 -9.38
CA PHE A 180 17.25 -13.10 -8.50
C PHE A 180 17.82 -13.09 -7.09
N PHE A 181 18.02 -14.26 -6.47
CA PHE A 181 18.49 -14.31 -5.08
C PHE A 181 19.95 -13.92 -4.89
N SER A 182 20.80 -14.03 -5.92
CA SER A 182 22.24 -13.77 -5.79
C SER A 182 22.69 -12.39 -6.26
N VAL A 183 21.84 -11.65 -6.98
CA VAL A 183 22.22 -10.35 -7.58
C VAL A 183 21.16 -9.28 -7.39
N ALA A 184 19.87 -9.63 -7.50
CA ALA A 184 18.77 -8.67 -7.40
C ALA A 184 18.69 -8.04 -6.00
#